data_AF-A0A916VLC2-F1
#
_entry.id   AF-A0A916VLC2-F1
#
_cell.length_a   1.000
_cell.length_b   1.000
_cell.length_c   1.000
_cell.angle_alpha   90.00
_cell.angle_beta   90.00
_cell.angle_gamma   90.00
#
_symmetry.space_group_name_H-M   'P 1'
#
loop_
_entity.id
_entity.type
_entity.pdbx_description
1 polymer ?
#
loop_
_entity_poly.entity_id
_entity_poly.type
_entity_poly.pdbx_seq_one_letter_code
_entity_poly.pdbx_strand_id
1 'polypeptide(L)'
;MLGLPTVIIGHIAFCISFVVVTVRARVAELDPALEEAALDLGANEWRTFFRITLPLIWPGIFSAALLAFTLSLDDFVITFFTAGVGSTTLPLFVYGMIKFSVTPAINAISTLMLIASLMLVISALFVEQLE
;
A
#
# COMPACT_ATOMS: atom_id res chain seq x y z
N MET A 1 20.27 14.53 5.75
CA MET A 1 20.07 14.22 4.32
C MET A 1 18.61 13.83 4.15
N LEU A 2 17.74 14.81 3.93
CA LEU A 2 16.34 14.55 3.60
C LEU A 2 16.21 14.49 2.07
N GLY A 3 15.27 13.69 1.56
CA GLY A 3 15.05 13.49 0.14
C GLY A 3 14.19 12.26 -0.14
N LEU A 4 14.16 11.80 -1.39
CA LEU A 4 13.40 10.62 -1.79
C LEU A 4 13.66 9.36 -0.91
N PRO A 5 14.91 9.04 -0.50
CA PRO A 5 15.14 7.86 0.36
C PRO A 5 14.49 7.95 1.74
N THR A 6 14.48 9.13 2.37
CA THR A 6 13.85 9.32 3.68
C THR A 6 12.33 9.32 3.58
N VAL A 7 11.77 9.80 2.46
CA VAL A 7 10.35 9.63 2.13
C VAL A 7 10.00 8.16 2.01
N ILE A 8 10.76 7.39 1.23
CA ILE A 8 10.53 5.94 1.07
C ILE A 8 10.55 5.23 2.42
N ILE A 9 11.56 5.48 3.26
CA ILE A 9 11.66 4.86 4.58
C ILE A 9 10.49 5.25 5.48
N GLY A 10 10.07 6.53 5.47
CA GLY A 10 8.93 7.00 6.25
C GLY A 10 7.62 6.31 5.85
N HIS A 11 7.39 6.19 4.55
CA HIS A 11 6.21 5.49 4.02
C HIS A 11 6.24 3.99 4.30
N ILE A 12 7.41 3.33 4.19
CA ILE A 12 7.55 1.91 4.56
C ILE A 12 7.23 1.72 6.05
N ALA A 13 7.81 2.55 6.92
CA ALA A 13 7.61 2.45 8.37
C ALA A 13 6.15 2.67 8.79
N PHE A 14 5.41 3.50 8.06
CA PHE A 14 3.98 3.72 8.29
C PHE A 14 3.11 2.60 7.68
N CYS A 15 3.33 2.24 6.42
CA CYS A 15 2.48 1.29 5.73
C CYS A 15 2.66 -0.16 6.22
N ILE A 16 3.81 -0.51 6.80
CA ILE A 16 4.08 -1.88 7.26
C ILE A 16 3.07 -2.37 8.30
N SER A 17 2.56 -1.50 9.18
CA SER A 17 1.55 -1.91 10.18
C SER A 17 0.25 -2.34 9.51
N PHE A 18 -0.18 -1.64 8.45
CA PHE A 18 -1.38 -1.98 7.69
C PHE A 18 -1.16 -3.28 6.90
N VAL A 19 -0.03 -3.40 6.20
CA VAL A 19 0.30 -4.60 5.43
C VAL A 19 0.35 -5.83 6.33
N VAL A 20 1.00 -5.75 7.49
CA VAL A 20 1.08 -6.88 8.44
C VAL A 20 -0.30 -7.30 8.93
N VAL A 21 -1.17 -6.35 9.29
CA VAL A 21 -2.53 -6.67 9.75
C VAL A 21 -3.33 -7.38 8.64
N THR A 22 -3.31 -6.85 7.42
CA THR A 22 -4.06 -7.41 6.28
C THR A 22 -3.53 -8.80 5.88
N VAL A 23 -2.20 -8.95 5.75
CA VAL A 23 -1.60 -10.24 5.37
C VAL A 23 -1.81 -11.29 6.47
N ARG A 24 -1.71 -10.92 7.75
CA ARG A 24 -1.97 -11.84 8.86
C ARG A 24 -3.41 -12.36 8.88
N ALA A 25 -4.39 -11.53 8.55
CA ALA A 25 -5.77 -11.98 8.43
C ALA A 25 -5.91 -13.08 7.37
N ARG A 26 -5.27 -12.90 6.19
CA ARG A 26 -5.29 -13.91 5.12
C ARG A 26 -4.53 -15.18 5.45
N VAL A 27 -3.41 -15.09 6.18
CA VAL A 27 -2.71 -16.28 6.68
C VAL A 27 -3.58 -17.05 7.67
N ALA A 28 -4.32 -16.36 8.54
CA ALA A 28 -5.17 -17.01 9.56
C ALA A 28 -6.38 -17.77 8.98
N GLU A 29 -6.74 -17.51 7.72
CA GLU A 29 -7.80 -18.22 7.00
C GLU A 29 -7.32 -19.47 6.26
N LEU A 30 -5.99 -19.70 6.17
CA LEU A 30 -5.46 -20.88 5.51
C LEU A 30 -5.73 -22.15 6.33
N ASP A 31 -6.08 -23.22 5.64
CA ASP A 31 -6.16 -24.56 6.23
C ASP A 31 -4.74 -25.12 6.46
N PRO A 32 -4.32 -25.36 7.72
CA PRO A 32 -3.01 -25.94 8.03
C PRO A 32 -2.79 -27.30 7.38
N ALA A 33 -3.85 -28.05 7.08
CA ALA A 33 -3.76 -29.37 6.47
C ALA A 33 -3.08 -29.35 5.10
N LEU A 34 -3.13 -28.22 4.38
CA LEU A 34 -2.45 -28.07 3.09
C LEU A 34 -0.92 -28.03 3.23
N GLU A 35 -0.41 -27.41 4.30
CA GLU A 35 1.02 -27.40 4.62
C GLU A 35 1.49 -28.75 5.14
N GLU A 36 0.71 -29.37 6.04
CA GLU A 36 0.97 -30.70 6.59
C GLU A 36 1.04 -31.75 5.48
N ALA A 37 0.07 -31.75 4.56
CA ALA A 37 0.05 -32.68 3.42
C ALA A 37 1.27 -32.51 2.49
N ALA A 38 1.77 -31.28 2.32
CA ALA A 38 2.97 -31.04 1.52
C ALA A 38 4.22 -31.63 2.21
N LEU A 39 4.34 -31.47 3.53
CA LEU A 39 5.42 -32.05 4.33
C LEU A 39 5.36 -33.58 4.33
N ASP A 40 4.16 -34.17 4.44
CA ASP A 40 3.93 -35.61 4.38
C ASP A 40 4.33 -36.23 3.03
N LEU A 41 4.15 -35.50 1.93
CA LEU A 41 4.61 -35.88 0.60
C LEU A 41 6.13 -35.68 0.40
N GLY A 42 6.86 -35.30 1.45
CA GLY A 42 8.31 -35.13 1.45
C GLY A 42 8.79 -33.77 0.93
N ALA A 43 7.92 -32.76 0.85
CA ALA A 43 8.37 -31.39 0.64
C ALA A 43 9.06 -30.84 1.90
N ASN A 44 10.06 -29.98 1.74
CA ASN A 44 10.62 -29.21 2.84
C ASN A 44 9.86 -27.89 3.02
N GLU A 45 10.04 -27.23 4.16
CA GLU A 45 9.36 -25.97 4.52
C GLU A 45 9.47 -24.89 3.45
N TRP A 46 10.66 -24.70 2.87
CA TRP A 46 10.87 -23.74 1.79
C TRP A 46 10.04 -24.06 0.55
N ARG A 47 9.98 -25.33 0.15
CA ARG A 47 9.19 -25.75 -1.01
C ARG A 47 7.70 -25.65 -0.73
N THR A 48 7.25 -26.01 0.48
CA THR A 48 5.86 -25.85 0.93
C THR A 48 5.47 -24.37 0.91
N PHE A 49 6.29 -23.48 1.45
CA PHE A 49 6.05 -22.04 1.44
C PHE A 49 5.87 -21.50 0.01
N PHE A 50 6.84 -21.73 -0.89
CA PHE A 50 6.78 -21.16 -2.23
C PHE A 50 5.71 -21.79 -3.14
N ARG A 51 5.29 -23.04 -2.88
CA ARG A 51 4.31 -23.74 -3.73
C ARG A 51 2.88 -23.75 -3.19
N ILE A 52 2.71 -23.64 -1.89
CA ILE A 52 1.41 -23.74 -1.22
C ILE A 52 1.09 -22.42 -0.53
N THR A 53 1.84 -22.07 0.52
CA THR A 53 1.53 -20.92 1.37
C THR A 53 1.52 -19.61 0.59
N LEU A 54 2.60 -19.30 -0.15
CA LEU A 54 2.78 -18.04 -0.87
C LEU A 54 1.72 -17.83 -1.96
N PRO A 55 1.44 -18.80 -2.86
CA PRO A 55 0.34 -18.66 -3.83
C PRO A 55 -1.03 -18.47 -3.18
N LEU A 56 -1.31 -19.13 -2.05
CA LEU A 56 -2.59 -19.02 -1.36
C LEU A 56 -2.77 -17.66 -0.66
N ILE A 57 -1.71 -17.07 -0.11
CA ILE A 57 -1.76 -15.72 0.46
C ILE A 57 -1.53 -14.60 -0.57
N TRP A 58 -1.14 -14.93 -1.80
CA TRP A 58 -0.81 -13.95 -2.85
C TRP A 58 -1.92 -12.92 -3.10
N PRO A 59 -3.22 -13.30 -3.21
CA PRO A 59 -4.29 -12.33 -3.35
C PRO A 59 -4.35 -11.36 -2.16
N GLY A 60 -4.13 -11.89 -0.95
CA GLY A 60 -4.04 -11.10 0.27
C GLY A 60 -2.88 -10.10 0.30
N ILE A 61 -1.71 -10.51 -0.17
CA ILE A 61 -0.55 -9.63 -0.32
C ILE A 61 -0.84 -8.54 -1.34
N PHE A 62 -1.51 -8.88 -2.45
CA PHE A 62 -1.87 -7.92 -3.47
C PHE A 62 -2.85 -6.85 -2.94
N SER A 63 -3.88 -7.26 -2.21
CA SER A 63 -4.82 -6.35 -1.54
C SER A 63 -4.12 -5.45 -0.52
N ALA A 64 -3.20 -6.01 0.29
CA ALA A 64 -2.40 -5.24 1.23
C ALA A 64 -1.47 -4.23 0.53
N ALA A 65 -0.88 -4.60 -0.61
CA ALA A 65 -0.03 -3.73 -1.41
C ALA A 65 -0.83 -2.56 -2.00
N LEU A 66 -2.05 -2.82 -2.49
CA LEU A 66 -2.94 -1.78 -3.02
C LEU A 66 -3.36 -0.79 -1.93
N LEU A 67 -3.67 -1.29 -0.73
CA LEU A 67 -3.95 -0.46 0.44
C LEU A 67 -2.74 0.43 0.79
N ALA A 68 -1.55 -0.15 0.90
CA ALA A 68 -0.32 0.58 1.20
C ALA A 68 0.00 1.64 0.14
N PHE A 69 -0.20 1.32 -1.14
CA PHE A 69 -0.05 2.26 -2.25
C PHE A 69 -1.04 3.43 -2.13
N THR A 70 -2.29 3.14 -1.80
CA THR A 70 -3.35 4.15 -1.64
C THR A 70 -3.03 5.10 -0.49
N LEU A 71 -2.61 4.56 0.66
CA LEU A 71 -2.18 5.34 1.83
C LEU A 71 -0.95 6.21 1.50
N SER A 72 0.02 5.66 0.76
CA SER A 72 1.24 6.37 0.39
C SER A 72 0.99 7.50 -0.62
N LEU A 73 0.08 7.31 -1.57
CA LEU A 73 -0.17 8.28 -2.65
C LEU A 73 -0.73 9.61 -2.13
N ASP A 74 -1.60 9.55 -1.12
CA ASP A 74 -2.26 10.73 -0.54
C ASP A 74 -1.55 11.28 0.71
N ASP A 75 -0.50 10.62 1.23
CA ASP A 75 0.13 11.07 2.46
C ASP A 75 0.98 12.34 2.28
N PHE A 76 0.44 13.42 2.83
CA PHE A 76 1.14 14.70 2.97
C PHE A 76 2.07 14.74 4.18
N VAL A 77 1.67 14.20 5.33
CA VAL A 77 2.32 14.46 6.63
C VAL A 77 3.72 13.87 6.68
N ILE A 78 3.87 12.58 6.40
CA ILE A 78 5.15 11.87 6.38
C ILE A 78 6.04 12.54 5.35
N THR A 79 5.51 12.78 4.16
CA THR A 79 6.27 13.39 3.07
C THR A 79 6.73 14.82 3.43
N PHE A 80 5.90 15.61 4.11
CA PHE A 80 6.25 16.97 4.54
C PHE A 80 7.43 17.00 5.51
N PHE A 81 7.48 16.05 6.45
CA PHE A 81 8.55 15.98 7.44
C PHE A 81 9.82 15.25 6.95
N THR A 82 9.72 14.46 5.88
CA THR A 82 10.84 13.64 5.38
C THR A 82 11.37 14.07 4.02
N ALA A 83 10.66 14.92 3.27
CA ALA A 83 11.11 15.42 1.99
C ALA A 83 12.25 16.44 2.15
N GLY A 84 13.24 16.34 1.27
CA GLY A 84 14.31 17.32 1.12
C GLY A 84 14.18 18.12 -0.17
N VAL A 85 15.18 18.97 -0.40
CA VAL A 85 15.27 19.81 -1.61
C VAL A 85 15.21 18.92 -2.86
N GLY A 86 14.32 19.27 -3.80
CA GLY A 86 14.14 18.52 -5.06
C GLY A 86 13.26 17.26 -4.96
N SER A 87 12.66 16.97 -3.80
CA SER A 87 11.75 15.83 -3.60
C SER A 87 10.29 16.27 -3.38
N THR A 88 9.76 17.07 -4.31
CA THR A 88 8.39 17.60 -4.20
C THR A 88 7.39 16.59 -4.76
N THR A 89 6.56 16.02 -3.90
CA THR A 89 5.44 15.16 -4.31
C THR A 89 4.22 16.00 -4.67
N LEU A 90 3.21 15.36 -5.26
CA LEU A 90 1.96 16.03 -5.63
C LEU A 90 1.24 16.68 -4.42
N PRO A 91 1.08 16.01 -3.25
CA PRO A 91 0.52 16.66 -2.05
C PRO A 91 1.34 17.87 -1.56
N LEU A 92 2.67 17.75 -1.56
CA LEU A 92 3.57 18.85 -1.19
C LEU A 92 3.46 20.05 -2.14
N PHE A 93 3.33 19.77 -3.43
CA PHE A 93 3.14 20.79 -4.46
C PHE A 93 1.82 21.54 -4.29
N VAL A 94 0.72 20.81 -4.07
CA VAL A 94 -0.61 21.40 -3.81
C VAL A 94 -0.58 22.26 -2.55
N TYR A 95 0.00 21.77 -1.45
CA TYR A 95 0.16 22.54 -0.22
C TYR A 95 0.98 23.81 -0.43
N GLY A 96 2.08 23.71 -1.20
CA GLY A 96 2.91 24.86 -1.57
C GLY A 96 2.12 25.95 -2.30
N MET A 97 1.25 25.59 -3.24
CA MET A 97 0.44 26.55 -3.99
C MET A 97 -0.58 27.29 -3.11
N ILE A 98 -1.21 26.59 -2.15
CA ILE A 98 -2.17 27.19 -1.21
C ILE A 98 -1.53 28.33 -0.41
N LYS A 99 -0.23 28.20 -0.10
CA LYS A 99 0.51 29.19 0.70
C LYS A 99 0.72 30.53 -0.02
N PHE A 100 0.71 30.56 -1.35
CA PHE A 100 0.95 31.78 -2.14
C PHE A 100 -0.34 32.45 -2.63
N SER A 101 -1.34 31.66 -3.04
CA SER A 101 -2.71 32.13 -3.33
C SER A 101 -3.59 30.94 -3.75
N VAL A 102 -4.84 30.90 -3.30
CA VAL A 102 -5.80 29.89 -3.79
C VAL A 102 -6.25 30.25 -5.21
N THR A 103 -5.86 29.44 -6.20
CA THR A 103 -6.27 29.62 -7.59
C THR A 103 -7.29 28.55 -8.00
N PRO A 104 -8.15 28.79 -9.00
CA PRO A 104 -9.05 27.76 -9.54
C PRO A 104 -8.33 26.47 -9.99
N ALA A 105 -7.05 26.56 -10.37
CA ALA A 105 -6.23 25.41 -10.71
C ALA A 105 -5.99 24.46 -9.53
N ILE A 106 -5.87 24.98 -8.30
CA ILE A 106 -5.72 24.16 -7.09
C ILE A 106 -6.99 23.34 -6.86
N ASN A 107 -8.16 23.97 -6.97
CA ASN A 107 -9.43 23.28 -6.82
C ASN A 107 -9.60 22.16 -7.86
N ALA A 108 -9.15 22.37 -9.10
CA ALA A 108 -9.16 21.36 -10.15
C ALA A 108 -8.25 20.16 -9.81
N ILE A 109 -7.01 20.42 -9.36
CA ILE A 109 -6.06 19.36 -9.00
C ILE A 109 -6.57 18.56 -7.79
N SER A 110 -7.06 19.23 -6.74
CA SER A 110 -7.62 18.56 -5.56
C SER A 110 -8.83 17.69 -5.91
N THR A 111 -9.71 18.17 -6.80
CA THR A 111 -10.86 17.39 -7.27
C THR A 111 -10.41 16.15 -8.06
N LEU A 112 -9.41 16.27 -8.92
CA LEU A 112 -8.85 15.14 -9.66
C LEU A 112 -8.19 14.11 -8.73
N MET A 113 -7.45 14.57 -7.71
CA MET A 113 -6.85 13.67 -6.69
C MET A 113 -7.93 12.92 -5.90
N LEU A 114 -9.01 13.61 -5.51
CA LEU A 114 -10.15 12.98 -4.84
C LEU A 114 -10.80 11.91 -5.73
N ILE A 115 -11.06 12.22 -7.00
CA ILE A 115 -11.66 11.29 -7.97
C ILE A 115 -10.75 10.07 -8.18
N ALA A 116 -9.44 10.28 -8.35
CA ALA A 116 -8.48 9.20 -8.53
C ALA A 116 -8.43 8.27 -7.30
N SER A 117 -8.43 8.85 -6.10
CA SER A 117 -8.44 8.10 -4.84
C SER A 117 -9.72 7.30 -4.66
N LEU A 118 -10.88 7.90 -4.97
CA LEU A 118 -12.17 7.19 -4.96
C LEU A 118 -12.21 6.05 -5.97
N MET A 119 -11.70 6.24 -7.19
CA MET A 119 -11.63 5.17 -8.18
C MET A 119 -10.77 4.00 -7.71
N LEU A 120 -9.61 4.28 -7.08
CA LEU A 120 -8.75 3.26 -6.50
C LEU A 120 -9.47 2.45 -5.42
N VAL A 121 -10.09 3.13 -4.46
CA VAL A 121 -10.83 2.46 -3.37
C VAL A 121 -12.00 1.65 -3.92
N ILE A 122 -12.79 2.20 -4.85
CA ILE A 122 -13.91 1.48 -5.46
C ILE A 122 -13.39 0.24 -6.20
N SER A 123 -12.31 0.36 -6.98
CA SER A 123 -11.73 -0.78 -7.69
C SER A 123 -11.24 -1.88 -6.74
N ALA A 124 -10.64 -1.50 -5.60
CA ALA A 124 -10.21 -2.43 -4.57
C ALA A 124 -11.40 -3.19 -3.96
N LEU A 125 -12.48 -2.47 -3.63
CA LEU A 125 -13.70 -3.07 -3.08
C LEU A 125 -14.40 -4.01 -4.08
N PHE A 126 -14.39 -3.67 -5.36
CA PHE A 126 -14.92 -4.55 -6.41
C PHE A 126 -14.12 -5.84 -6.55
N VAL A 127 -12.80 -5.78 -6.42
CA VAL A 127 -11.95 -6.99 -6.43
C VAL A 127 -12.26 -7.87 -5.21
N GLU A 128 -12.42 -7.27 -4.04
CA GLU A 128 -12.72 -8.00 -2.80
C GLU A 128 -14.10 -8.69 -2.82
N GLN A 129 -15.09 -8.14 -3.52
CA GLN A 129 -16.42 -8.73 -3.67
C GLN A 129 -16.51 -9.84 -4.72
N LEU A 130 -15.47 -9.99 -5.56
CA LEU A 130 -15.39 -11.03 -6.58
C LEU A 130 -14.69 -12.30 -6.08
N GLU A 131 -14.04 -12.25 -4.91
CA GLU A 131 -13.42 -13.37 -4.20
C GLU A 131 -14.37 -13.99 -3.16
#